data_AF-A0A6J7SX78-F1
#
_entry.id   AF-A0A6J7SX78-F1
#
_cell.length_a   1.000
_cell.length_b   1.000
_cell.length_c   1.000
_cell.angle_alpha   90.00
_cell.angle_beta   90.00
_cell.angle_gamma   90.00
#
_symmetry.space_group_name_H-M   'P 1'
#
loop_
_entity.id
_entity.type
_entity.pdbx_description
1 polymer ?
#
loop_
_entity_poly.entity_id
_entity_poly.type
_entity_poly.pdbx_seq_one_letter_code
_entity_poly.pdbx_strand_id
1 'polypeptide(L)'
;MLDQFTPISDGSDQFVKPLIDAIAQGSTDRVGRLMAPFGIRYIVVPILDRVQSTSASPLPVASGLTQSLGVQLDLRSVYSPTSMVIFENMQWIPVTAMLSLSAEQGTNAGGVTALVDNDVSGSRAALVGTASWRSVTEEIPAGQLHIGTPFDSRWRLQNAGQSVVGMASFGSVMTFESSAGSGRLVYDNPVTRYLWVLLQMILWVIVLVALFQPRFFGRRIIPVSLEPVVSFEDMSQ
;
A
#
# COMPACT_ATOMS: atom_id res chain seq x y z
N MET A 1 1.82 -11.77 15.46
CA MET A 1 1.73 -11.58 13.99
C MET A 1 0.67 -10.53 13.79
N LEU A 2 1.05 -9.29 13.51
CA LEU A 2 0.08 -8.22 13.28
C LEU A 2 -0.38 -8.29 11.82
N ASP A 3 -1.62 -8.71 11.62
CA ASP A 3 -2.34 -8.51 10.37
C ASP A 3 -2.49 -7.00 10.16
N GLN A 4 -1.57 -6.41 9.40
CA GLN A 4 -1.66 -5.02 9.00
C GLN A 4 -2.42 -4.94 7.70
N PHE A 5 -3.73 -4.71 7.81
CA PHE A 5 -4.51 -4.13 6.73
C PHE A 5 -3.99 -2.71 6.50
N THR A 6 -3.24 -2.50 5.41
CA THR A 6 -3.02 -1.16 4.88
C THR A 6 -4.40 -0.57 4.57
N PRO A 7 -4.72 0.67 5.00
CA PRO A 7 -5.96 1.31 4.60
C PRO A 7 -6.04 1.27 3.07
N ILE A 8 -7.18 0.79 2.55
CA ILE A 8 -7.49 0.81 1.12
C ILE A 8 -7.33 2.26 0.69
N SER A 9 -6.34 2.56 -0.14
CA SER A 9 -6.26 3.87 -0.76
C SER A 9 -7.36 3.93 -1.83
N ASP A 10 -8.08 5.04 -1.93
CA ASP A 10 -9.14 5.22 -2.94
C ASP A 10 -8.65 4.93 -4.38
N GLY A 11 -7.34 4.97 -4.61
CA GLY A 11 -6.69 4.64 -5.87
C GLY A 11 -6.54 3.15 -6.19
N SER A 12 -6.76 2.20 -5.28
CA SER A 12 -6.78 0.77 -5.64
C SER A 12 -8.10 0.36 -6.30
N ASP A 13 -9.20 1.00 -5.91
CA ASP A 13 -10.54 0.70 -6.42
C ASP A 13 -10.64 0.96 -7.93
N GLN A 14 -9.91 1.96 -8.44
CA GLN A 14 -9.87 2.25 -9.87
C GLN A 14 -9.33 1.09 -10.73
N PHE A 15 -8.56 0.17 -10.14
CA PHE A 15 -7.98 -0.98 -10.84
C PHE A 15 -8.76 -2.27 -10.58
N VAL A 16 -9.25 -2.47 -9.35
CA VAL A 16 -9.98 -3.70 -8.98
C VAL A 16 -11.43 -3.65 -9.44
N LYS A 17 -12.11 -2.50 -9.29
CA LYS A 17 -13.53 -2.36 -9.61
C LYS A 17 -13.85 -2.74 -11.07
N PRO A 18 -13.10 -2.30 -12.10
CA PRO A 18 -13.37 -2.71 -13.48
C PRO A 18 -13.25 -4.23 -13.70
N LEU A 19 -12.37 -4.91 -12.96
CA LEU A 19 -12.21 -6.36 -13.04
C LEU A 19 -13.41 -7.09 -12.45
N ILE A 20 -13.89 -6.62 -11.30
CA ILE A 20 -15.10 -7.16 -10.66
C ILE A 20 -16.33 -6.87 -11.50
N ASP A 21 -16.44 -5.67 -12.08
CA ASP A 21 -17.52 -5.31 -13.00
C ASP A 21 -17.49 -6.21 -14.25
N ALA A 22 -16.31 -6.53 -14.79
CA ALA A 22 -16.18 -7.44 -15.93
C ALA A 22 -16.65 -8.87 -15.60
N ILE A 23 -16.34 -9.38 -14.40
CA ILE A 23 -16.85 -10.67 -13.91
C ILE A 23 -18.37 -10.61 -13.74
N ALA A 24 -18.88 -9.55 -13.12
CA ALA A 24 -20.31 -9.39 -12.85
C ALA A 24 -21.14 -9.26 -14.12
N GLN A 25 -20.60 -8.61 -15.16
CA GLN A 25 -21.23 -8.43 -16.46
C GLN A 25 -21.00 -9.61 -17.41
N GLY A 26 -20.14 -10.58 -17.06
CA GLY A 26 -19.77 -11.68 -17.94
C GLY A 26 -19.03 -11.22 -19.21
N SER A 27 -18.32 -10.10 -19.16
CA SER A 27 -17.59 -9.55 -20.31
C SER A 27 -16.18 -10.13 -20.47
N THR A 28 -15.78 -11.05 -19.58
CA THR A 28 -14.53 -11.79 -19.64
C THR A 28 -14.70 -13.20 -19.10
N ASP A 29 -14.05 -14.15 -19.79
CA ASP A 29 -13.86 -15.54 -19.34
C ASP A 29 -12.44 -15.77 -18.81
N ARG A 30 -11.62 -14.70 -18.71
CA ARG A 30 -10.20 -14.74 -18.36
C ARG A 30 -9.79 -13.57 -17.47
N VAL A 31 -10.50 -13.37 -16.35
CA VAL A 31 -10.18 -12.29 -15.42
C VAL A 31 -8.85 -12.51 -14.67
N GLY A 32 -8.44 -13.77 -14.45
CA GLY A 32 -7.17 -14.10 -13.79
C GLY A 32 -5.97 -13.45 -14.49
N ARG A 33 -5.96 -13.42 -15.83
CA ARG A 33 -4.95 -12.77 -16.65
C ARG A 33 -4.88 -11.26 -16.42
N LEU A 34 -6.02 -10.61 -16.17
CA LEU A 34 -6.07 -9.18 -15.88
C LEU A 34 -5.54 -8.86 -14.48
N MET A 35 -5.73 -9.78 -13.54
CA MET A 35 -5.22 -9.67 -12.17
C MET A 35 -3.75 -10.10 -12.03
N ALA A 36 -3.23 -10.87 -12.99
CA ALA A 36 -1.91 -11.47 -12.93
C ALA A 36 -0.76 -10.47 -12.72
N PRO A 37 -0.70 -9.32 -13.42
CA PRO A 37 0.39 -8.36 -13.23
C PRO A 37 0.43 -7.76 -11.84
N PHE A 38 -0.70 -7.69 -11.13
CA PHE A 38 -0.76 -7.22 -9.75
C PHE A 38 -0.27 -8.28 -8.73
N GLY A 39 0.13 -9.46 -9.20
CA GLY A 39 0.57 -10.56 -8.35
C GLY A 39 -0.54 -11.20 -7.52
N ILE A 40 -1.81 -11.04 -7.94
CA ILE A 40 -2.95 -11.66 -7.28
C ILE A 40 -2.97 -13.14 -7.64
N ARG A 41 -2.51 -13.98 -6.70
CA ARG A 41 -2.48 -15.43 -6.84
C ARG A 41 -3.74 -16.12 -6.33
N TYR A 42 -4.30 -15.65 -5.22
CA TYR A 42 -5.48 -16.26 -4.60
C TYR A 42 -6.58 -15.24 -4.43
N ILE A 43 -7.80 -15.65 -4.76
CA ILE A 43 -9.04 -14.91 -4.53
C ILE A 43 -9.81 -15.70 -3.49
N VAL A 44 -10.03 -15.08 -2.34
CA VAL A 44 -10.70 -15.71 -1.21
C VAL A 44 -12.05 -15.04 -1.02
N VAL A 45 -13.11 -15.84 -1.08
CA VAL A 45 -14.48 -15.41 -0.77
C VAL A 45 -14.81 -15.93 0.63
N PRO A 46 -14.71 -15.09 1.68
CA PRO A 46 -15.03 -15.52 3.03
C PRO A 46 -16.55 -15.70 3.18
N ILE A 47 -16.94 -16.81 3.79
CA ILE A 47 -18.32 -17.10 4.21
C ILE A 47 -18.46 -16.81 5.70
N LEU A 48 -17.40 -17.01 6.48
CA LEU A 48 -17.38 -16.77 7.92
C LEU A 48 -16.13 -15.95 8.29
N ASP A 49 -16.32 -14.77 8.89
CA ASP A 49 -15.23 -13.99 9.49
C ASP A 49 -14.83 -14.48 10.90
N ARG A 50 -15.71 -15.26 11.56
CA ARG A 50 -15.59 -15.71 12.96
C ARG A 50 -15.42 -14.58 14.00
N VAL A 51 -15.72 -13.35 13.63
CA VAL A 51 -15.80 -12.19 14.53
C VAL A 51 -17.25 -11.88 14.84
N GLN A 52 -18.08 -11.70 13.81
CA GLN A 52 -19.52 -11.46 13.91
C GLN A 52 -20.33 -12.59 13.26
N SER A 53 -19.76 -13.23 12.24
CA SER A 53 -20.42 -14.25 11.43
C SER A 53 -20.32 -15.63 12.08
N THR A 54 -21.41 -16.37 12.05
CA THR A 54 -21.50 -17.75 12.58
C THR A 54 -22.04 -18.70 11.53
N SER A 55 -21.93 -20.01 11.73
CA SER A 55 -22.51 -20.99 10.80
C SER A 55 -24.03 -20.86 10.64
N ALA A 56 -24.72 -20.31 11.65
CA ALA A 56 -26.16 -20.01 11.59
C ALA A 56 -26.48 -18.67 10.92
N SER A 57 -25.50 -17.77 10.83
CA SER A 57 -25.62 -16.43 10.24
C SER A 57 -24.30 -16.07 9.55
N PRO A 58 -24.07 -16.60 8.32
CA PRO A 58 -22.85 -16.35 7.57
C PRO A 58 -22.79 -14.95 6.97
N LEU A 59 -21.61 -14.56 6.46
CA LEU A 59 -21.44 -13.33 5.68
C LEU A 59 -22.33 -13.35 4.44
N PRO A 60 -22.98 -12.23 4.09
CA PRO A 60 -23.72 -12.11 2.84
C PRO A 60 -22.74 -12.10 1.67
N VAL A 61 -22.66 -13.22 0.94
CA VAL A 61 -21.93 -13.30 -0.32
C VAL A 61 -22.87 -12.87 -1.45
N ALA A 62 -22.39 -12.00 -2.35
CA ALA A 62 -23.16 -11.55 -3.49
C ALA A 62 -23.61 -12.75 -4.36
N SER A 63 -24.90 -12.77 -4.72
CA SER A 63 -25.47 -13.84 -5.53
C SER A 63 -24.71 -13.97 -6.85
N GLY A 64 -24.31 -15.19 -7.18
CA GLY A 64 -23.59 -15.48 -8.43
C GLY A 64 -22.08 -15.22 -8.38
N LEU A 65 -21.52 -14.56 -7.36
CA LEU A 65 -20.08 -14.25 -7.31
C LEU A 65 -19.18 -15.48 -7.46
N THR A 66 -19.42 -16.52 -6.65
CA THR A 66 -18.64 -17.77 -6.71
C THR A 66 -18.84 -18.52 -8.02
N GLN A 67 -20.04 -18.42 -8.61
CA GLN A 67 -20.34 -19.01 -9.91
C GLN A 67 -19.59 -18.27 -11.02
N SER A 68 -19.65 -16.94 -11.04
CA SER A 68 -18.96 -16.09 -12.03
C SER A 68 -17.44 -16.24 -11.96
N LEU A 69 -16.88 -16.45 -10.76
CA LEU A 69 -15.46 -16.80 -10.59
C LEU A 69 -15.17 -18.23 -11.06
N GLY A 70 -16.08 -19.17 -10.81
CA GLY A 70 -15.93 -20.58 -11.17
C GLY A 70 -15.99 -20.88 -12.67
N VAL A 71 -16.58 -20.00 -13.48
CA VAL A 71 -16.62 -20.13 -14.95
C VAL A 71 -15.39 -19.55 -15.66
N GLN A 72 -14.50 -18.85 -14.93
CA GLN A 72 -13.30 -18.27 -15.52
C GLN A 72 -12.31 -19.36 -15.92
N LEU A 73 -11.78 -19.28 -17.14
CA LEU A 73 -10.89 -20.28 -17.73
C LEU A 73 -9.48 -20.27 -17.14
N ASP A 74 -9.13 -19.22 -16.41
CA ASP A 74 -7.81 -19.01 -15.80
C ASP A 74 -7.82 -18.99 -14.28
N LEU A 75 -8.98 -19.30 -13.68
CA LEU A 75 -9.11 -19.53 -12.24
C LEU A 75 -9.35 -21.01 -11.97
N ARG A 76 -8.74 -21.52 -10.90
CA ARG A 76 -8.92 -22.88 -10.44
C ARG A 76 -9.44 -22.87 -9.01
N SER A 77 -10.59 -23.50 -8.77
CA SER A 77 -11.04 -23.77 -7.41
C SER A 77 -10.07 -24.73 -6.72
N VAL A 78 -9.58 -24.35 -5.54
CA VAL A 78 -8.67 -25.18 -4.73
C VAL A 78 -9.38 -25.62 -3.45
N TYR A 79 -8.82 -26.64 -2.78
CA TYR A 79 -9.38 -27.12 -1.52
C TYR A 79 -9.56 -25.97 -0.52
N SER A 80 -10.80 -25.79 -0.08
CA SER A 80 -11.21 -24.66 0.75
C SER A 80 -11.92 -25.15 2.02
N PRO A 81 -11.63 -24.60 3.20
CA PRO A 81 -12.39 -24.87 4.41
C PRO A 81 -13.85 -24.40 4.29
N THR A 82 -14.75 -24.93 5.10
CA THR A 82 -16.18 -24.53 5.10
C THR A 82 -16.44 -23.05 5.41
N SER A 83 -15.44 -22.32 5.90
CA SER A 83 -15.54 -20.87 6.15
C SER A 83 -15.23 -19.99 4.94
N MET A 84 -14.76 -20.52 3.81
CA MET A 84 -14.38 -19.73 2.65
C MET A 84 -14.37 -20.55 1.35
N VAL A 85 -14.38 -19.85 0.21
CA VAL A 85 -14.09 -20.44 -1.11
C VAL A 85 -12.82 -19.78 -1.65
N ILE A 86 -11.87 -20.59 -2.15
CA ILE A 86 -10.58 -20.13 -2.64
C ILE A 86 -10.44 -20.49 -4.11
N PHE A 87 -10.13 -19.48 -4.91
CA PHE A 87 -9.73 -19.64 -6.31
C PHE A 87 -8.25 -19.28 -6.46
N GLU A 88 -7.46 -20.16 -7.07
CA GLU A 88 -6.09 -19.87 -7.49
C GLU A 88 -6.11 -19.32 -8.92
N ASN A 89 -5.54 -18.14 -9.12
CA ASN A 89 -5.26 -17.59 -10.43
C ASN A 89 -4.10 -18.37 -11.04
N MET A 90 -4.35 -19.08 -12.15
CA MET A 90 -3.32 -19.88 -12.82
C MET A 90 -2.37 -19.05 -13.68
N GLN A 91 -2.65 -17.77 -13.88
CA GLN A 91 -1.83 -16.85 -14.69
C GLN A 91 -0.97 -15.93 -13.82
N TRP A 92 -1.02 -16.08 -12.49
CA TRP A 92 -0.31 -15.19 -11.58
C TRP A 92 1.19 -15.14 -11.86
N ILE A 93 1.77 -13.95 -11.71
CA ILE A 93 3.23 -13.74 -11.69
C ILE A 93 3.63 -13.08 -10.36
N PRO A 94 4.89 -13.20 -9.91
CA PRO A 94 5.32 -12.53 -8.68
C PRO A 94 5.17 -11.00 -8.77
N VAL A 95 4.87 -10.35 -7.64
CA VAL A 95 4.71 -8.88 -7.57
C VAL A 95 5.98 -8.16 -8.04
N THR A 96 7.15 -8.71 -7.78
CA THR A 96 8.43 -8.25 -8.35
C THR A 96 9.06 -9.42 -9.10
N ALA A 97 9.23 -9.26 -10.41
CA ALA A 97 9.67 -10.36 -11.27
C ALA A 97 10.51 -9.86 -12.45
N MET A 98 11.51 -10.66 -12.84
CA MET A 98 12.05 -10.58 -14.19
C MET A 98 11.04 -11.20 -15.15
N LEU A 99 10.62 -10.42 -16.14
CA LEU A 99 9.68 -10.88 -17.16
C LEU A 99 10.34 -11.95 -18.03
N SER A 100 9.52 -12.91 -18.49
CA SER A 100 9.92 -13.83 -19.55
C SER A 100 10.00 -13.10 -20.89
N LEU A 101 10.75 -13.65 -21.85
CA LEU A 101 10.90 -13.03 -23.18
C LEU A 101 9.55 -12.80 -23.89
N SER A 102 8.55 -13.67 -23.67
CA SER A 102 7.19 -13.48 -24.21
C SER A 102 6.45 -12.33 -23.53
N ALA A 103 6.62 -12.18 -22.22
CA ALA A 103 5.99 -11.11 -21.44
C ALA A 103 6.60 -9.73 -21.75
N GLU A 104 7.91 -9.67 -22.04
CA GLU A 104 8.59 -8.44 -22.44
C GLU A 104 8.00 -7.83 -23.71
N GLN A 105 7.57 -8.66 -24.67
CA GLN A 105 6.93 -8.19 -25.91
C GLN A 105 5.59 -7.47 -25.64
N GLY A 106 4.82 -7.98 -24.68
CA GLY A 106 3.51 -7.42 -24.32
C GLY A 106 3.58 -6.09 -23.57
N THR A 107 4.74 -5.77 -22.99
CA THR A 107 4.92 -4.53 -22.23
C THR A 107 4.77 -3.29 -23.11
N ASN A 108 5.26 -3.34 -24.36
CA ASN A 108 5.20 -2.22 -25.30
C ASN A 108 3.81 -2.02 -25.93
N ALA A 109 2.99 -3.06 -25.99
CA ALA A 109 1.70 -3.03 -26.67
C ALA A 109 0.62 -2.27 -25.87
N GLY A 110 0.75 -2.22 -24.54
CA GLY A 110 -0.11 -1.42 -23.66
C GLY A 110 -1.58 -1.83 -23.60
N GLY A 111 -2.23 -1.54 -22.48
CA GLY A 111 -3.67 -1.76 -22.32
C GLY A 111 -4.09 -3.21 -22.03
N VAL A 112 -5.39 -3.37 -21.78
CA VAL A 112 -6.02 -4.65 -21.39
C VAL A 112 -5.89 -5.70 -22.50
N THR A 113 -6.00 -5.30 -23.77
CA THR A 113 -5.89 -6.22 -24.92
C THR A 113 -4.49 -6.81 -25.04
N ALA A 114 -3.44 -6.00 -24.85
CA ALA A 114 -2.06 -6.51 -24.82
C ALA A 114 -1.87 -7.54 -23.71
N LEU A 115 -2.55 -7.35 -22.57
CA LEU A 115 -2.52 -8.30 -21.47
C LEU A 115 -3.21 -9.62 -21.80
N VAL A 116 -4.31 -9.56 -22.55
CA VAL A 116 -5.04 -10.74 -23.03
C VAL A 116 -4.22 -11.48 -24.09
N ASP A 117 -3.49 -10.78 -24.95
CA ASP A 117 -2.78 -11.37 -26.09
C ASP A 117 -1.40 -11.93 -25.73
N ASN A 118 -0.76 -11.45 -24.66
CA ASN A 118 0.60 -11.85 -24.29
C ASN A 118 0.63 -12.78 -23.07
N ASP A 119 1.40 -13.86 -23.19
CA ASP A 119 1.62 -14.78 -22.07
C ASP A 119 2.68 -14.23 -21.11
N VAL A 120 2.24 -13.95 -19.88
CA VAL A 120 3.10 -13.49 -18.78
C VAL A 120 3.73 -14.63 -17.98
N SER A 121 3.36 -15.88 -18.28
CA SER A 121 3.87 -17.06 -17.59
C SER A 121 5.39 -17.21 -17.74
N GLY A 122 6.00 -17.93 -16.80
CA GLY A 122 7.45 -18.15 -16.77
C GLY A 122 8.28 -16.96 -16.25
N SER A 123 7.63 -15.83 -15.91
CA SER A 123 8.28 -14.72 -15.21
C SER A 123 8.83 -15.18 -13.85
N ARG A 124 10.06 -14.78 -13.53
CA ARG A 124 10.81 -15.27 -12.36
C ARG A 124 10.83 -14.22 -11.26
N ALA A 125 10.57 -14.64 -10.02
CA ALA A 125 10.64 -13.73 -8.88
C ALA A 125 12.03 -13.07 -8.78
N ALA A 126 12.04 -11.78 -8.49
CA ALA A 126 13.24 -10.99 -8.28
C ALA A 126 12.98 -9.94 -7.19
N LEU A 127 14.02 -9.50 -6.49
CA LEU A 127 13.95 -8.55 -5.38
C LEU A 127 12.91 -8.98 -4.33
N VAL A 128 12.88 -10.27 -4.02
CA VAL A 128 11.90 -10.86 -3.10
C VAL A 128 12.05 -10.22 -1.73
N GLY A 129 10.94 -9.68 -1.21
CA GLY A 129 10.92 -8.94 0.05
C GLY A 129 11.01 -7.42 -0.10
N THR A 130 10.99 -6.87 -1.32
CA THR A 130 10.86 -5.41 -1.55
C THR A 130 9.60 -4.82 -0.92
N ALA A 131 8.54 -5.62 -0.80
CA ALA A 131 7.31 -5.22 -0.09
C ALA A 131 7.45 -5.23 1.45
N SER A 132 8.60 -5.63 1.99
CA SER A 132 8.89 -5.57 3.43
C SER A 132 9.48 -4.22 3.81
N TRP A 133 9.57 -3.93 5.11
CA TRP A 133 10.25 -2.73 5.63
C TRP A 133 11.76 -2.67 5.33
N ARG A 134 12.31 -3.67 4.63
CA ARG A 134 13.72 -3.73 4.25
C ARG A 134 13.87 -3.47 2.76
N SER A 135 14.81 -2.60 2.44
CA SER A 135 15.32 -2.44 1.10
C SER A 135 16.16 -3.67 0.72
N VAL A 136 15.72 -4.40 -0.31
CA VAL A 136 16.40 -5.59 -0.82
C VAL A 136 17.35 -5.19 -1.95
N THR A 137 18.51 -5.82 -1.98
CA THR A 137 19.47 -5.72 -3.08
C THR A 137 19.76 -7.13 -3.56
N GLU A 138 19.62 -7.37 -4.86
CA GLU A 138 19.81 -8.69 -5.47
C GLU A 138 20.55 -8.54 -6.80
N GLU A 139 21.35 -9.55 -7.17
CA GLU A 139 21.92 -9.64 -8.52
C GLU A 139 20.82 -10.06 -9.50
N ILE A 140 20.45 -9.17 -10.41
CA ILE A 140 19.42 -9.41 -11.42
C ILE A 140 20.05 -9.50 -12.82
N PRO A 141 19.52 -10.35 -13.71
CA PRO A 141 19.98 -10.43 -15.09
C PRO A 141 19.54 -9.20 -15.90
N ALA A 142 20.12 -9.02 -17.08
CA ALA A 142 19.59 -8.04 -18.03
C ALA A 142 18.20 -8.47 -18.54
N GLY A 143 17.32 -7.50 -18.79
CA GLY A 143 15.94 -7.72 -19.23
C GLY A 143 14.97 -6.73 -18.58
N GLN A 144 13.69 -7.06 -18.55
CA GLN A 144 12.68 -6.21 -17.91
C GLN A 144 12.31 -6.68 -16.50
N LEU A 145 12.47 -5.79 -15.54
CA LEU A 145 12.00 -5.97 -14.17
C LEU A 145 10.59 -5.39 -14.04
N HIS A 146 9.61 -6.27 -13.86
CA HIS A 146 8.23 -5.94 -13.56
C HIS A 146 8.01 -5.67 -12.07
N ILE A 147 7.16 -4.68 -11.77
CA ILE A 147 6.54 -4.52 -10.46
C ILE A 147 5.02 -4.36 -10.59
N GLY A 148 4.28 -5.19 -9.87
CA GLY A 148 2.82 -5.24 -9.82
C GLY A 148 2.17 -4.12 -9.03
N THR A 149 2.79 -2.95 -8.99
CA THR A 149 2.24 -1.73 -8.40
C THR A 149 1.79 -0.80 -9.53
N PRO A 150 0.66 -0.09 -9.37
CA PRO A 150 0.24 0.93 -10.32
C PRO A 150 1.34 1.93 -10.66
N PHE A 151 1.39 2.39 -11.91
CA PHE A 151 2.42 3.34 -12.36
C PHE A 151 2.52 4.56 -11.43
N ASP A 152 3.70 4.74 -10.84
CA ASP A 152 4.08 5.92 -10.06
C ASP A 152 5.51 6.32 -10.44
N SER A 153 5.66 7.54 -10.94
CA SER A 153 6.92 8.08 -11.44
C SER A 153 8.00 8.26 -10.37
N ARG A 154 7.65 8.10 -9.09
CA ARG A 154 8.58 8.15 -7.96
C ARG A 154 9.33 6.84 -7.73
N TRP A 155 8.88 5.72 -8.31
CA TRP A 155 9.66 4.49 -8.27
C TRP A 155 10.85 4.56 -9.22
N ARG A 156 12.01 4.17 -8.72
CA ARG A 156 13.25 4.06 -9.49
C ARG A 156 13.93 2.73 -9.23
N LEU A 157 14.51 2.15 -10.27
CA LEU A 157 15.41 1.01 -10.15
C LEU A 157 16.85 1.53 -10.10
N GLN A 158 17.55 1.26 -9.01
CA GLN A 158 19.01 1.40 -8.97
C GLN A 158 19.62 0.08 -9.46
N ASN A 159 20.24 0.08 -10.64
CA ASN A 159 20.83 -1.10 -11.23
C ASN A 159 22.19 -0.77 -11.85
N ALA A 160 23.20 -1.59 -11.56
CA ALA A 160 24.57 -1.40 -12.04
C ALA A 160 25.14 0.02 -11.81
N GLY A 161 24.78 0.66 -10.69
CA GLY A 161 25.21 2.02 -10.34
C GLY A 161 24.46 3.15 -11.06
N GLN A 162 23.47 2.83 -11.91
CA GLN A 162 22.60 3.80 -12.58
C GLN A 162 21.20 3.81 -11.97
N SER A 163 20.53 4.95 -12.06
CA SER A 163 19.12 5.08 -11.70
C SER A 163 18.26 5.03 -12.96
N VAL A 164 17.48 3.98 -13.10
CA VAL A 164 16.53 3.76 -14.20
C VAL A 164 15.13 4.21 -13.77
N VAL A 165 14.46 4.94 -14.66
CA VAL A 165 13.09 5.41 -14.47
C VAL A 165 12.11 4.33 -14.91
N GLY A 166 11.02 4.15 -14.16
CA GLY A 166 9.97 3.20 -14.51
C GLY A 166 9.16 3.67 -15.71
N MET A 167 8.71 2.72 -16.51
CA MET A 167 7.83 2.93 -17.65
C MET A 167 6.53 2.15 -17.45
N ALA A 168 5.41 2.70 -17.91
CA ALA A 168 4.12 2.03 -17.82
C ALA A 168 4.15 0.74 -18.66
N SER A 169 3.65 -0.34 -18.08
CA SER A 169 3.52 -1.64 -18.73
C SER A 169 2.10 -2.14 -18.56
N PHE A 170 1.61 -2.93 -19.53
CA PHE A 170 0.35 -3.65 -19.39
C PHE A 170 -0.88 -2.76 -19.07
N GLY A 171 -0.79 -1.47 -19.41
CA GLY A 171 -1.84 -0.47 -19.20
C GLY A 171 -2.05 0.00 -17.76
N SER A 172 -1.47 -0.64 -16.75
CA SER A 172 -1.74 -0.29 -15.34
C SER A 172 -0.54 -0.40 -14.41
N VAL A 173 0.40 -1.30 -14.68
CA VAL A 173 1.57 -1.57 -13.84
C VAL A 173 2.82 -0.91 -14.43
N MET A 174 3.99 -1.15 -13.86
CA MET A 174 5.23 -0.58 -14.36
C MET A 174 6.34 -1.63 -14.54
N THR A 175 7.23 -1.33 -15.46
CA THR A 175 8.46 -2.11 -15.70
C THR A 175 9.68 -1.20 -15.66
N PHE A 176 10.85 -1.80 -15.48
CA PHE A 176 12.14 -1.16 -15.58
C PHE A 176 13.04 -1.96 -16.50
N GLU A 177 13.74 -1.28 -17.40
CA GLU A 177 14.84 -1.90 -18.13
C GLU A 177 16.02 -2.08 -17.18
N SER A 178 16.53 -3.31 -17.11
CA SER A 178 17.64 -3.66 -16.23
C SER A 178 18.81 -4.20 -17.04
N SER A 179 20.00 -3.84 -16.60
CA SER A 179 21.26 -4.47 -17.01
C SER A 179 21.65 -5.54 -16.00
N ALA A 180 22.50 -6.47 -16.43
CA ALA A 180 23.02 -7.50 -15.53
C ALA A 180 23.83 -6.85 -14.39
N GLY A 181 23.46 -7.15 -13.14
CA GLY A 181 24.16 -6.68 -11.95
C GLY A 181 23.25 -6.45 -10.75
N SER A 182 23.82 -5.89 -9.68
CA SER A 182 23.08 -5.54 -8.47
C SER A 182 21.95 -4.55 -8.75
N GLY A 183 20.72 -4.96 -8.46
CA GLY A 183 19.48 -4.19 -8.55
C GLY A 183 18.86 -3.92 -7.19
N ARG A 184 18.24 -2.75 -7.03
CA ARG A 184 17.43 -2.35 -5.87
C ARG A 184 16.33 -1.38 -6.29
N LEU A 185 15.12 -1.58 -5.80
CA LEU A 185 14.02 -0.62 -5.96
C LEU A 185 14.07 0.46 -4.86
N VAL A 186 13.86 1.72 -5.28
CA VAL A 186 13.86 2.88 -4.39
C VAL A 186 12.67 3.76 -4.72
N TYR A 187 12.02 4.27 -3.67
CA TYR A 187 10.93 5.23 -3.79
C TYR A 187 11.42 6.65 -3.50
N ASP A 188 11.24 7.54 -4.45
CA ASP A 188 11.60 8.96 -4.36
C ASP A 188 10.58 9.72 -3.50
N ASN A 189 10.93 9.95 -2.23
CA ASN A 189 10.07 10.67 -1.29
C ASN A 189 10.33 12.18 -1.38
N PRO A 190 9.32 13.01 -1.70
CA PRO A 190 9.52 14.44 -1.84
C PRO A 190 9.96 15.08 -0.51
N VAL A 191 10.97 15.95 -0.56
CA VAL A 191 11.55 16.64 0.61
C VAL A 191 10.49 17.45 1.38
N THR A 192 9.47 17.95 0.68
CA THR A 192 8.33 18.67 1.26
C THR A 192 7.58 17.85 2.30
N ARG A 193 7.49 16.52 2.14
CA ARG A 193 6.88 15.64 3.14
C ARG A 193 7.62 15.74 4.48
N TYR A 194 8.95 15.72 4.46
CA TYR A 194 9.75 15.83 5.68
C TYR A 194 9.62 17.21 6.32
N LEU A 195 9.49 18.29 5.53
CA LEU A 195 9.23 19.64 6.05
C LEU A 195 7.88 19.72 6.77
N TRP A 196 6.82 19.13 6.19
CA TRP A 196 5.50 19.10 6.83
C TRP A 196 5.50 18.26 8.12
N VAL A 197 6.16 17.11 8.12
CA VAL A 197 6.31 16.29 9.33
C VAL A 197 7.09 17.03 10.41
N LEU A 198 8.15 17.75 10.04
CA LEU A 198 8.93 18.58 10.98
C LEU A 198 8.07 19.71 11.56
N LEU A 199 7.31 20.42 10.72
CA LEU A 199 6.39 21.47 11.17
C LEU A 199 5.34 20.92 12.13
N GLN A 200 4.76 19.76 11.82
CA GLN A 200 3.79 19.09 12.68
C GLN A 200 4.42 18.71 14.03
N MET A 201 5.65 18.19 14.04
CA MET A 201 6.39 17.90 15.27
C MET A 201 6.61 19.16 16.10
N ILE A 202 7.02 20.28 15.48
CA ILE A 202 7.21 21.57 16.16
C ILE A 202 5.90 22.04 16.78
N LEU A 203 4.78 21.94 16.06
CA LEU A 203 3.47 22.35 16.55
C LEU A 203 3.02 21.52 17.76
N TRP A 204 3.25 20.20 17.73
CA TRP A 204 3.01 19.33 18.89
C TRP A 204 3.88 19.69 20.10
N VAL A 205 5.16 20.02 19.88
CA VAL A 205 6.05 20.48 20.96
C VAL A 205 5.52 21.79 21.56
N ILE A 206 5.05 22.74 20.75
CA ILE A 206 4.45 24.00 21.23
C ILE A 206 3.21 23.72 22.09
N VAL A 207 2.31 22.83 21.63
CA VAL A 207 1.10 22.43 22.38
C VAL A 207 1.48 21.80 23.71
N LEU A 208 2.45 20.88 23.73
CA LEU A 208 2.93 20.25 24.97
C LEU A 208 3.53 21.29 25.92
N VAL A 209 4.38 22.19 25.43
CA VAL A 209 4.96 23.26 26.26
C VAL A 209 3.86 24.16 26.84
N ALA A 210 2.85 24.55 26.06
CA ALA A 210 1.74 25.37 26.53
C ALA A 210 0.90 24.66 27.61
N LEU A 211 0.64 23.36 27.45
CA LEU A 211 -0.07 22.55 28.44
C LEU A 211 0.72 22.31 29.73
N PHE A 212 2.05 22.16 29.60
CA PHE A 212 2.96 21.94 30.72
C PHE A 212 3.56 23.22 31.29
N GLN A 213 3.10 24.41 30.88
CA GLN A 213 3.50 25.65 31.54
C GLN A 213 3.11 25.55 33.03
N PRO A 214 4.07 25.44 33.96
CA PRO A 214 3.75 25.67 35.35
C PRO A 214 3.32 27.13 35.43
N ARG A 215 2.28 27.45 36.22
CA ARG A 215 1.77 28.81 36.47
C ARG A 215 2.85 29.73 37.08
N PHE A 216 3.88 30.08 36.31
CA PHE A 216 5.02 30.88 36.75
C PHE A 216 4.75 32.38 36.57
N PHE A 217 3.74 32.76 35.79
CA PHE A 217 3.27 34.13 35.69
C PHE A 217 2.08 34.37 36.64
N GLY A 218 2.38 34.93 37.82
CA GLY A 218 1.43 35.84 38.48
C GLY A 218 1.05 35.60 39.93
N ARG A 219 1.98 35.33 40.86
CA ARG A 219 1.80 35.83 42.23
C ARG A 219 2.32 37.27 42.27
N ARG A 220 1.46 38.24 41.95
CA ARG A 220 1.70 39.62 42.40
C ARG A 220 1.66 39.59 43.93
N ILE A 221 2.82 39.64 44.56
CA ILE A 221 2.91 40.00 45.97
C ILE A 221 2.54 41.48 46.00
N ILE A 222 1.32 41.79 46.41
CA ILE A 222 0.95 43.16 46.77
C ILE A 222 1.71 43.43 48.08
N PRO A 223 2.63 44.42 48.15
CA PRO A 223 3.19 44.80 49.42
C PRO A 223 2.04 45.37 50.27
N VAL A 224 1.70 44.67 51.36
CA VAL A 224 0.84 45.22 52.40
C VAL A 224 1.64 46.32 53.08
N SER A 225 1.31 47.57 52.79
CA SER A 225 1.80 48.72 53.56
C SER A 225 1.14 48.65 54.94
N LEU A 226 1.90 48.20 55.95
CA LEU A 226 1.51 48.34 57.35
C LEU A 226 1.82 49.78 57.75
N GLU A 227 0.79 50.63 57.71
CA GLU A 227 0.84 51.96 58.29
C GLU A 227 0.82 51.81 59.83
N PRO A 228 1.81 52.32 60.58
CA PRO A 228 1.81 52.21 62.03
C PRO A 228 0.78 53.17 62.64
N VAL A 229 -0.38 52.64 63.01
CA VAL A 229 -1.34 53.31 63.90
C VAL A 229 -0.81 53.19 65.32
N VAL A 230 0.03 54.13 65.77
CA VAL A 230 0.02 54.80 67.10
C VAL A 230 1.11 55.89 67.05
N SER A 231 0.71 57.15 66.89
CA SER A 231 1.55 58.31 67.19
C SER A 231 1.48 58.57 68.70
N PHE A 232 2.60 58.43 69.42
CA PHE A 232 2.71 58.81 70.82
C PHE A 232 2.91 60.32 70.94
N GLU A 233 1.89 61.11 70.58
CA GLU A 233 1.89 62.57 70.74
C GLU A 233 0.79 63.09 71.67
N ASP A 234 0.06 62.21 72.35
CA ASP A 234 -1.05 62.57 73.25
C ASP A 234 -0.89 62.06 74.70
N MET A 235 0.34 62.14 75.24
CA MET A 235 0.57 61.92 76.68
C MET A 235 1.62 62.90 77.24
N SER A 236 1.31 64.20 77.23
CA SER A 236 1.84 65.13 78.21
C SER A 236 0.89 66.30 78.45
N GLN A 237 -0.06 66.13 79.37
CA GLN A 237 -0.44 67.09 80.41
C GLN A 237 -1.29 66.41 81.48
#